data_AF-A0A9D6XV28-F1
#
_entry.id   AF-A0A9D6XV28-F1
#
_cell.length_a   1.000
_cell.length_b   1.000
_cell.length_c   1.000
_cell.angle_alpha   90.00
_cell.angle_beta   90.00
_cell.angle_gamma   90.00
#
_symmetry.space_group_name_H-M   'P 1'
#
loop_
_entity.id
_entity.type
_entity.pdbx_description
1 polymer ?
#
loop_
_entity_poly.entity_id
_entity_poly.type
_entity_poly.pdbx_seq_one_letter_code
_entity_poly.pdbx_strand_id
1 'polypeptide(L)'
;DLTLLLATLSIMTGALVITGVPTKIGAILIAAAGVNLAAMAIVAFFFGALLGTGLPPAPTYIITALVIAPPMIRVGVDPWVVHFFAFVLAVWGELTPPTSVAAAITAKIAETSFMQTLFRAITICVSLFVLMAGVFTRPELVLEPGIAQIGAMLLVMTATIGVTFSIQARFSDHRALDLLLRVVLAAIASVVLFHPDQRVAALACVPVGLFVAYWILRRRHA
;
A
#
# COMPACT_ATOMS: atom_id res chain seq x y z
N ASP A 1 28.97 8.19 3.55
CA ASP A 1 27.66 8.21 2.86
C ASP A 1 26.47 8.32 3.80
N LEU A 2 26.27 7.37 4.72
CA LEU A 2 25.18 7.44 5.72
C LEU A 2 25.21 8.71 6.58
N THR A 3 26.39 9.16 7.01
CA THR A 3 26.56 10.39 7.80
C THR A 3 26.16 11.65 7.06
N LEU A 4 26.52 11.78 5.78
CA LEU A 4 26.11 12.89 4.92
C LEU A 4 24.60 12.91 4.70
N LEU A 5 23.99 11.74 4.47
CA LEU A 5 22.55 11.60 4.33
C LEU A 5 21.82 11.99 5.62
N LEU A 6 22.29 11.54 6.79
CA LEU A 6 21.71 11.92 8.08
C LEU A 6 21.86 13.42 8.37
N ALA A 7 22.99 14.02 8.00
CA ALA A 7 23.23 15.45 8.16
C ALA A 7 22.28 16.29 7.29
N THR A 8 22.12 15.95 6.00
CA THR A 8 21.19 16.68 5.10
C THR A 8 19.74 16.47 5.49
N LEU A 9 19.36 15.27 5.91
CA LEU A 9 18.02 14.99 6.43
C LEU A 9 17.74 15.82 7.69
N SER A 10 18.70 15.95 8.61
CA SER A 10 18.51 16.74 9.83
C SER A 10 18.28 18.22 9.55
N ILE A 11 18.94 18.77 8.53
CA ILE A 11 18.71 20.15 8.08
C ILE A 11 17.30 20.28 7.50
N MET A 12 16.87 19.34 6.66
CA MET A 12 15.54 19.36 6.05
C MET A 12 14.43 19.16 7.08
N THR A 13 14.58 18.22 8.02
CA THR A 13 13.61 18.04 9.12
C THR A 13 13.54 19.29 9.98
N GLY A 14 14.67 19.94 10.27
CA GLY A 14 14.71 21.24 10.93
C GLY A 14 13.92 22.32 10.19
N ALA A 15 14.09 22.44 8.87
CA ALA A 15 13.35 23.40 8.05
C ALA A 15 11.82 23.12 8.07
N LEU A 16 11.41 21.85 8.01
CA LEU A 16 9.99 21.48 8.10
C LEU A 16 9.37 21.80 9.46
N VAL A 17 10.13 21.59 10.54
CA VAL A 17 9.69 21.93 11.90
C VAL A 17 9.53 23.44 12.05
N ILE A 18 10.50 24.24 11.57
CA ILE A 18 10.45 25.71 11.63
C ILE A 18 9.27 26.27 10.83
N THR A 19 8.97 25.69 9.66
CA THR A 19 7.81 26.08 8.83
C THR A 19 6.46 25.60 9.38
N GLY A 20 6.46 24.74 10.41
CA GLY A 20 5.26 24.24 11.06
C GLY A 20 4.48 23.20 10.26
N VAL A 21 5.09 22.59 9.23
CA VAL A 21 4.45 21.54 8.42
C VAL A 21 3.97 20.37 9.28
N PRO A 22 4.78 19.80 10.21
CA PRO A 22 4.32 18.70 11.07
C PRO A 22 3.08 19.07 11.90
N THR A 23 3.01 20.31 12.41
CA THR A 23 1.87 20.78 13.21
C THR A 23 0.59 20.88 12.37
N LYS A 24 0.68 21.46 11.16
CA LYS A 24 -0.49 21.61 10.27
C LYS A 24 -0.99 20.26 9.76
N ILE A 25 -0.08 19.42 9.25
CA ILE A 25 -0.45 18.09 8.76
C ILE A 25 -0.96 17.21 9.90
N GLY A 26 -0.33 17.28 11.08
CA GLY A 26 -0.78 16.58 12.27
C GLY A 26 -2.20 16.96 12.69
N ALA A 27 -2.57 18.25 12.63
CA ALA A 27 -3.93 18.69 12.90
C ALA A 27 -4.95 18.13 11.89
N ILE A 28 -4.61 18.12 10.59
CA ILE A 28 -5.45 17.53 9.54
C ILE A 28 -5.61 16.02 9.76
N LEU A 29 -4.54 15.32 10.12
CA LEU A 29 -4.58 13.89 10.42
C LEU A 29 -5.48 13.57 11.62
N ILE A 30 -5.37 14.34 12.70
CA ILE A 30 -6.23 14.16 13.88
C ILE A 30 -7.70 14.46 13.54
N ALA A 31 -7.97 15.51 12.75
CA ALA A 31 -9.32 15.81 12.29
C ALA A 31 -9.89 14.67 11.42
N ALA A 32 -9.09 14.09 10.53
CA ALA A 32 -9.47 12.93 9.73
C ALA A 32 -9.71 11.68 10.59
N ALA A 33 -8.90 11.47 11.63
CA ALA A 33 -9.07 10.37 12.60
C ALA A 33 -10.40 10.47 13.36
N GLY A 34 -10.87 11.70 13.62
CA GLY A 34 -12.20 11.95 14.20
C GLY A 34 -13.36 11.47 13.33
N VAL A 35 -13.16 11.30 12.02
CA VAL A 35 -14.13 10.66 11.10
C VAL A 35 -13.96 9.14 11.15
N ASN A 36 -12.76 8.64 10.81
CA ASN A 36 -12.34 7.25 11.00
C ASN A 36 -10.83 7.08 10.70
N LEU A 37 -10.25 5.95 11.09
CA LEU A 37 -8.84 5.64 10.84
C LEU A 37 -8.49 5.53 9.35
N ALA A 38 -9.44 5.12 8.49
CA ALA A 38 -9.18 5.02 7.05
C ALA A 38 -8.98 6.40 6.40
N ALA A 39 -9.77 7.41 6.81
CA ALA A 39 -9.63 8.78 6.36
C ALA A 39 -8.25 9.35 6.77
N MET A 40 -7.81 9.06 8.00
CA MET A 40 -6.47 9.42 8.46
C MET A 40 -5.37 8.76 7.62
N ALA A 41 -5.48 7.47 7.33
CA ALA A 41 -4.53 6.75 6.49
C ALA A 41 -4.49 7.30 5.05
N ILE A 42 -5.62 7.70 4.49
CA ILE A 42 -5.70 8.34 3.15
C ILE A 42 -4.99 9.70 3.14
N VAL A 43 -5.22 10.54 4.15
CA VAL A 43 -4.51 11.83 4.28
C VAL A 43 -3.00 11.60 4.39
N ALA A 44 -2.58 10.64 5.21
CA ALA A 44 -1.18 10.29 5.38
C ALA A 44 -0.57 9.76 4.06
N PHE A 45 -1.32 8.94 3.32
CA PHE A 45 -0.94 8.44 2.00
C PHE A 45 -0.66 9.57 1.03
N PHE A 46 -1.58 10.53 0.88
CA PHE A 46 -1.37 11.65 -0.04
C PHE A 46 -0.17 12.52 0.36
N PHE A 47 0.03 12.74 1.66
CA PHE A 47 1.19 13.46 2.16
C PHE A 47 2.50 12.74 1.79
N GLY A 48 2.62 11.45 2.11
CA GLY A 48 3.84 10.69 1.81
C GLY A 48 4.07 10.46 0.31
N ALA A 49 3.01 10.27 -0.47
CA ALA A 49 3.09 10.16 -1.93
C ALA A 49 3.62 11.46 -2.57
N LEU A 50 3.15 12.63 -2.08
CA LEU A 50 3.65 13.93 -2.55
C LEU A 50 5.12 14.15 -2.19
N LEU A 51 5.55 13.74 -0.99
CA LEU A 51 6.98 13.78 -0.63
C LEU A 51 7.81 12.84 -1.51
N GLY A 52 7.26 11.66 -1.80
CA GLY A 52 7.90 10.63 -2.61
C GLY A 52 8.20 11.02 -4.05
N THR A 53 7.48 11.99 -4.62
CA THR A 53 7.77 12.44 -6.00
C THR A 53 9.14 13.13 -6.12
N GLY A 54 9.73 13.63 -5.05
CA GLY A 54 11.00 14.37 -5.14
C GLY A 54 12.20 13.66 -4.52
N LEU A 55 11.95 12.59 -3.75
CA LEU A 55 12.89 12.10 -2.75
C LEU A 55 13.07 10.57 -2.87
N PRO A 56 14.29 10.04 -2.67
CA PRO A 56 14.50 8.61 -2.53
C PRO A 56 13.70 8.00 -1.36
N PRO A 57 13.43 6.69 -1.34
CA PRO A 57 12.59 6.06 -0.31
C PRO A 57 13.04 6.30 1.13
N ALA A 58 14.35 6.25 1.41
CA ALA A 58 14.85 6.43 2.78
C ALA A 58 14.57 7.84 3.34
N PRO A 59 14.92 8.95 2.65
CA PRO A 59 14.46 10.30 2.98
C PRO A 59 12.94 10.44 3.13
N THR A 60 12.18 9.90 2.17
CA THR A 60 10.71 9.98 2.18
C THR A 60 10.14 9.32 3.43
N TYR A 61 10.64 8.15 3.81
CA TYR A 61 10.25 7.44 5.03
C TYR A 61 10.52 8.29 6.28
N ILE A 62 11.73 8.84 6.41
CA ILE A 62 12.14 9.57 7.61
C ILE A 62 11.26 10.81 7.82
N ILE A 63 11.03 11.60 6.76
CA ILE A 63 10.16 12.78 6.83
C ILE A 63 8.71 12.39 7.10
N THR A 64 8.22 11.36 6.39
CA THR A 64 6.85 10.91 6.55
C THR A 64 6.61 10.45 7.98
N ALA A 65 7.47 9.58 8.53
CA ALA A 65 7.37 9.08 9.90
C ALA A 65 7.45 10.23 10.93
N LEU A 66 8.33 11.22 10.73
CA LEU A 66 8.42 12.40 11.60
C LEU A 66 7.07 13.14 11.71
N VAL A 67 6.34 13.23 10.60
CA VAL A 67 5.09 14.02 10.51
C VAL A 67 3.87 13.18 10.89
N ILE A 68 3.75 11.95 10.38
CA ILE A 68 2.54 11.13 10.51
C ILE A 68 2.54 10.26 11.77
N ALA A 69 3.70 9.84 12.27
CA ALA A 69 3.75 8.93 13.41
C ALA A 69 3.20 9.55 14.70
N PRO A 70 3.61 10.77 15.12
CA PRO A 70 3.09 11.37 16.33
C PRO A 70 1.55 11.49 16.40
N PRO A 71 0.84 12.00 15.37
CA PRO A 71 -0.63 12.07 15.42
C PRO A 71 -1.30 10.70 15.37
N MET A 72 -0.79 9.73 14.58
CA MET A 72 -1.35 8.37 14.51
C MET A 72 -1.22 7.62 15.85
N ILE A 73 -0.06 7.75 16.50
CA ILE A 73 0.17 7.13 17.81
C ILE A 73 -0.72 7.79 18.89
N ARG A 74 -0.92 9.11 18.82
CA ARG A 74 -1.81 9.82 19.76
C ARG A 74 -3.26 9.35 19.70
N VAL A 75 -3.74 8.90 18.54
CA VAL A 75 -5.11 8.34 18.40
C VAL A 75 -5.16 6.83 18.68
N GLY A 76 -4.07 6.24 19.15
CA GLY A 76 -4.01 4.86 19.63
C GLY A 76 -3.56 3.83 18.59
N VAL A 77 -3.06 4.25 17.42
CA VAL A 77 -2.46 3.30 16.46
C VAL A 77 -1.10 2.86 16.98
N ASP A 78 -0.84 1.55 16.92
CA ASP A 78 0.44 1.01 17.35
C ASP A 78 1.62 1.58 16.53
N PRO A 79 2.75 1.97 17.16
CA PRO A 79 3.91 2.52 16.46
C PRO A 79 4.42 1.64 15.32
N TRP A 80 4.43 0.31 15.47
CA TRP A 80 4.89 -0.61 14.42
C TRP A 80 4.01 -0.53 13.19
N VAL A 81 2.68 -0.49 13.37
CA VAL A 81 1.73 -0.31 12.26
C VAL A 81 2.01 0.98 11.52
N VAL A 82 2.24 2.08 12.24
CA VAL A 82 2.50 3.39 11.63
C VAL A 82 3.82 3.41 10.87
N HIS A 83 4.89 2.86 11.46
CA HIS A 83 6.20 2.83 10.81
C HIS A 83 6.24 1.90 9.60
N PHE A 84 5.58 0.73 9.65
CA PHE A 84 5.43 -0.14 8.48
C PHE A 84 4.60 0.51 7.38
N PHE A 85 3.50 1.17 7.73
CA PHE A 85 2.72 1.96 6.78
C PHE A 85 3.58 3.05 6.12
N ALA A 86 4.31 3.85 6.91
CA ALA A 86 5.18 4.90 6.40
C ALA A 86 6.29 4.34 5.50
N PHE A 87 6.85 3.17 5.84
CA PHE A 87 7.88 2.50 5.06
C PHE A 87 7.36 2.06 3.69
N VAL A 88 6.23 1.33 3.66
CA VAL A 88 5.62 0.87 2.40
C VAL A 88 5.17 2.07 1.56
N LEU A 89 4.69 3.15 2.21
CA LEU A 89 4.33 4.40 1.55
C LEU A 89 5.54 5.09 0.91
N ALA A 90 6.69 5.08 1.57
CA ALA A 90 7.90 5.66 1.02
C ALA A 90 8.42 4.89 -0.21
N VAL A 91 8.30 3.55 -0.20
CA VAL A 91 8.59 2.70 -1.37
C VAL A 91 7.61 3.00 -2.51
N TRP A 92 6.32 3.16 -2.19
CA TRP A 92 5.31 3.57 -3.17
C TRP A 92 5.60 4.97 -3.76
N GLY A 93 6.09 5.89 -2.93
CA GLY A 93 6.45 7.25 -3.33
C GLY A 93 7.35 7.31 -4.56
N GLU A 94 8.35 6.42 -4.64
CA GLU A 94 9.28 6.31 -5.78
C GLU A 94 8.59 5.88 -7.10
N LEU A 95 7.42 5.25 -7.02
CA LEU A 95 6.61 4.83 -8.17
C LEU A 95 5.59 5.88 -8.61
N THR A 96 5.57 7.06 -7.97
CA THR A 96 4.58 8.09 -8.26
C THR A 96 4.96 8.86 -9.55
N PRO A 97 4.04 9.04 -10.51
CA PRO A 97 4.28 9.94 -11.65
C PRO A 97 4.50 11.38 -11.13
N PRO A 98 5.47 12.16 -11.65
CA PRO A 98 6.22 11.99 -12.90
C PRO A 98 7.70 11.57 -12.77
N THR A 99 8.18 11.16 -11.60
CA THR A 99 9.62 11.22 -11.26
C THR A 99 10.30 9.87 -10.97
N SER A 100 9.64 8.75 -11.23
CA SER A 100 10.18 7.41 -10.92
C SER A 100 11.48 7.09 -11.67
N VAL A 101 12.61 7.06 -10.95
CA VAL A 101 13.93 6.73 -11.52
C VAL A 101 13.97 5.28 -12.01
N ALA A 102 13.39 4.35 -11.24
CA ALA A 102 13.27 2.95 -11.64
C ALA A 102 12.50 2.78 -12.95
N ALA A 103 11.38 3.49 -13.13
CA ALA A 103 10.63 3.46 -14.38
C ALA A 103 11.41 4.09 -15.55
N ALA A 104 12.20 5.15 -15.30
CA ALA A 104 13.03 5.77 -16.33
C ALA A 104 14.14 4.85 -16.84
N ILE A 105 14.81 4.13 -15.94
CA ILE A 105 15.87 3.18 -16.30
C ILE A 105 15.26 1.96 -17.01
N THR A 106 14.20 1.38 -16.47
CA THR A 106 13.54 0.21 -17.06
C THR A 106 12.90 0.51 -18.41
N ALA A 107 12.35 1.71 -18.62
CA ALA A 107 11.83 2.15 -19.91
C ALA A 107 12.91 2.17 -20.99
N LYS A 108 14.13 2.63 -20.66
CA LYS A 108 15.27 2.60 -21.58
C LYS A 108 15.73 1.18 -21.90
N ILE A 109 15.76 0.29 -20.91
CA ILE A 109 16.13 -1.13 -21.10
C ILE A 109 15.08 -1.84 -21.98
N ALA A 110 13.80 -1.54 -21.78
CA ALA A 110 12.69 -2.14 -22.50
C ALA A 110 12.35 -1.44 -23.83
N GLU A 111 13.10 -0.40 -24.23
CA GLU A 111 12.86 0.41 -25.43
C GLU A 111 11.39 0.92 -25.54
N THR A 112 10.79 1.30 -24.41
CA THR A 112 9.41 1.78 -24.33
C THR A 112 9.32 3.18 -23.74
N SER A 113 8.17 3.83 -23.89
CA SER A 113 7.97 5.16 -23.29
C SER A 113 7.92 5.08 -21.76
N PHE A 114 8.54 6.05 -21.09
CA PHE A 114 8.52 6.18 -19.63
C PHE A 114 7.13 6.00 -19.02
N MET A 115 6.13 6.71 -19.58
CA MET A 115 4.77 6.67 -19.04
C MET A 115 4.13 5.28 -19.17
N GLN A 116 4.35 4.57 -20.28
CA GLN A 116 3.83 3.20 -20.44
C GLN A 116 4.46 2.24 -19.42
N THR A 117 5.79 2.31 -19.24
CA THR A 117 6.50 1.48 -18.26
C THR A 117 6.04 1.79 -16.84
N LEU A 118 5.88 3.07 -16.50
CA LEU A 118 5.42 3.52 -15.19
C LEU A 118 4.01 3.05 -14.89
N PHE A 119 3.04 3.25 -15.79
CA PHE A 119 1.68 2.77 -15.59
C PHE A 119 1.61 1.25 -15.46
N ARG A 120 2.46 0.53 -16.20
CA ARG A 120 2.56 -0.92 -16.04
C ARG A 120 3.11 -1.31 -14.68
N ALA A 121 4.15 -0.63 -14.19
CA ALA A 121 4.71 -0.86 -12.87
C ALA A 121 3.68 -0.58 -11.75
N ILE A 122 2.99 0.57 -11.82
CA ILE A 122 1.91 0.93 -10.88
C ILE A 122 0.83 -0.15 -10.83
N THR A 123 0.43 -0.68 -12.00
CA THR A 123 -0.58 -1.75 -12.10
C THR A 123 -0.14 -3.03 -11.38
N ILE A 124 1.14 -3.38 -11.44
CA ILE A 124 1.71 -4.56 -10.76
C ILE A 124 1.84 -4.29 -9.25
N CYS A 125 2.23 -3.09 -8.88
CA CYS A 125 2.50 -2.70 -7.49
C CYS A 125 1.24 -2.39 -6.69
N VAL A 126 0.03 -2.55 -7.22
CA VAL A 126 -1.22 -2.35 -6.46
C VAL A 126 -1.29 -3.21 -5.19
N SER A 127 -0.56 -4.33 -5.16
CA SER A 127 -0.35 -5.14 -3.96
C SER A 127 0.16 -4.35 -2.75
N LEU A 128 0.95 -3.29 -2.96
CA LEU A 128 1.46 -2.45 -1.88
C LEU A 128 0.33 -1.70 -1.14
N PHE A 129 -0.74 -1.31 -1.83
CA PHE A 129 -1.93 -0.73 -1.16
C PHE A 129 -2.62 -1.73 -0.25
N VAL A 130 -2.70 -3.00 -0.68
CA VAL A 130 -3.28 -4.07 0.14
C VAL A 130 -2.45 -4.28 1.39
N LEU A 131 -1.11 -4.23 1.28
CA LEU A 131 -0.22 -4.33 2.42
C LEU A 131 -0.37 -3.13 3.39
N MET A 132 -0.44 -1.91 2.85
CA MET A 132 -0.68 -0.70 3.65
C MET A 132 -1.99 -0.78 4.43
N ALA A 133 -3.08 -1.23 3.82
CA ALA A 133 -4.35 -1.43 4.51
C ALA A 133 -4.28 -2.63 5.48
N GLY A 134 -3.58 -3.69 5.07
CA GLY A 134 -3.37 -4.92 5.83
C GLY A 134 -2.80 -4.67 7.20
N VAL A 135 -1.76 -3.83 7.32
CA VAL A 135 -1.14 -3.53 8.63
C VAL A 135 -2.09 -2.81 9.61
N PHE A 136 -3.08 -2.06 9.13
CA PHE A 136 -4.12 -1.47 10.00
C PHE A 136 -5.21 -2.47 10.38
N THR A 137 -5.63 -3.32 9.44
CA THR A 137 -6.72 -4.30 9.66
C THR A 137 -6.28 -5.53 10.44
N ARG A 138 -5.02 -5.93 10.28
CA ARG A 138 -4.38 -7.09 10.90
C ARG A 138 -3.03 -6.68 11.51
N PRO A 139 -3.04 -5.89 12.61
CA PRO A 139 -1.82 -5.42 13.26
C PRO A 139 -0.89 -6.56 13.71
N GLU A 140 -1.42 -7.77 13.92
CA GLU A 140 -0.66 -8.97 14.27
C GLU A 140 0.43 -9.28 13.24
N LEU A 141 0.27 -8.79 11.99
CA LEU A 141 1.26 -8.92 10.93
C LEU A 141 2.61 -8.26 11.29
N VAL A 142 2.60 -7.21 12.12
CA VAL A 142 3.80 -6.43 12.48
C VAL A 142 4.12 -6.46 13.96
N LEU A 143 3.13 -6.79 14.81
CA LEU A 143 3.26 -6.80 16.27
C LEU A 143 3.88 -8.07 16.83
N GLU A 144 3.49 -9.23 16.31
CA GLU A 144 3.79 -10.54 16.93
C GLU A 144 4.58 -11.44 15.96
N PRO A 145 5.89 -11.19 15.77
CA PRO A 145 6.69 -11.99 14.86
C PRO A 145 6.75 -13.45 15.35
N GLY A 146 6.42 -14.39 14.46
CA GLY A 146 6.47 -15.83 14.75
C GLY A 146 5.27 -16.59 14.20
N ILE A 147 4.90 -17.68 14.89
CA ILE A 147 3.82 -18.59 14.45
C ILE A 147 2.45 -17.88 14.49
N ALA A 148 2.24 -16.98 15.45
CA ALA A 148 1.01 -16.20 15.59
C ALA A 148 0.71 -15.34 14.35
N GLN A 149 1.76 -14.83 13.69
CA GLN A 149 1.66 -14.00 12.48
C GLN A 149 1.12 -14.75 11.25
N ILE A 150 1.25 -16.08 11.20
CA ILE A 150 0.98 -16.88 10.00
C ILE A 150 -0.48 -16.71 9.54
N GLY A 151 -1.43 -16.66 10.46
CA GLY A 151 -2.84 -16.45 10.13
C GLY A 151 -3.09 -15.12 9.42
N ALA A 152 -2.59 -14.02 10.01
CA ALA A 152 -2.69 -12.68 9.43
C ALA A 152 -1.96 -12.60 8.08
N MET A 153 -0.76 -13.20 7.99
CA MET A 153 0.01 -13.27 6.74
C MET A 153 -0.78 -13.97 5.63
N LEU A 154 -1.41 -15.12 5.90
CA LEU A 154 -2.23 -15.84 4.91
C LEU A 154 -3.44 -15.02 4.45
N LEU A 155 -4.11 -14.32 5.35
CA LEU A 155 -5.24 -13.44 5.00
C LEU A 155 -4.78 -12.28 4.11
N VAL A 156 -3.71 -11.59 4.47
CA VAL A 156 -3.18 -10.47 3.67
C VAL A 156 -2.65 -10.97 2.33
N MET A 157 -1.99 -12.13 2.29
CA MET A 157 -1.50 -12.75 1.07
C MET A 157 -2.66 -13.15 0.13
N THR A 158 -3.71 -13.78 0.65
CA THR A 158 -4.89 -14.16 -0.15
C THR A 158 -5.64 -12.94 -0.67
N ALA A 159 -5.81 -11.89 0.16
CA ALA A 159 -6.36 -10.61 -0.29
C ALA A 159 -5.50 -9.97 -1.39
N THR A 160 -4.17 -9.99 -1.23
CA THR A 160 -3.22 -9.45 -2.21
C THR A 160 -3.32 -10.18 -3.54
N ILE A 161 -3.39 -11.52 -3.52
CA ILE A 161 -3.60 -12.34 -4.72
C ILE A 161 -4.94 -12.00 -5.36
N GLY A 162 -6.02 -11.94 -4.58
CA GLY A 162 -7.36 -11.61 -5.07
C GLY A 162 -7.44 -10.26 -5.78
N VAL A 163 -6.89 -9.21 -5.18
CA VAL A 163 -6.82 -7.87 -5.79
C VAL A 163 -5.95 -7.87 -7.05
N THR A 164 -4.79 -8.55 -7.01
CA THR A 164 -3.87 -8.63 -8.15
C THR A 164 -4.53 -9.31 -9.35
N PHE A 165 -5.22 -10.43 -9.13
CA PHE A 165 -5.97 -11.14 -10.16
C PHE A 165 -7.18 -10.34 -10.64
N SER A 166 -7.87 -9.62 -9.76
CA SER A 166 -8.96 -8.72 -10.17
C SER A 166 -8.49 -7.64 -11.14
N ILE A 167 -7.24 -7.19 -11.05
CA ILE A 167 -6.71 -6.15 -11.94
C ILE A 167 -6.10 -6.73 -13.22
N GLN A 168 -5.45 -7.88 -13.14
CA GLN A 168 -4.61 -8.40 -14.23
C GLN A 168 -5.22 -9.57 -15.00
N ALA A 169 -6.14 -10.34 -14.41
CA ALA A 169 -6.70 -11.51 -15.05
C ALA A 169 -7.88 -11.17 -15.98
N ARG A 170 -7.95 -11.87 -17.10
CA ARG A 170 -9.16 -12.00 -17.93
C ARG A 170 -9.85 -13.32 -17.61
N PHE A 171 -11.10 -13.24 -17.15
CA PHE A 171 -11.95 -14.36 -16.75
C PHE A 171 -13.00 -14.71 -17.80
N SER A 172 -13.40 -13.79 -18.69
CA SER A 172 -14.36 -14.05 -19.78
C SER A 172 -14.00 -13.31 -21.07
N ASP A 173 -14.42 -13.84 -22.23
CA ASP A 173 -14.27 -13.16 -23.52
C ASP A 173 -15.32 -12.05 -23.70
N HIS A 174 -16.45 -12.16 -22.98
CA HIS A 174 -17.47 -11.13 -22.93
C HIS A 174 -17.06 -10.03 -21.94
N ARG A 175 -16.88 -8.81 -22.45
CA ARG A 175 -16.36 -7.67 -21.69
C ARG A 175 -17.17 -7.34 -20.42
N ALA A 176 -18.50 -7.46 -20.47
CA ALA A 176 -19.37 -7.20 -19.32
C ALA A 176 -19.22 -8.27 -18.22
N LEU A 177 -19.16 -9.54 -18.61
CA LEU A 177 -18.97 -10.66 -17.67
C LEU A 177 -17.57 -10.64 -17.07
N ASP A 178 -16.54 -10.30 -17.86
CA ASP A 178 -15.18 -10.14 -17.36
C ASP A 178 -15.09 -9.05 -16.29
N LEU A 179 -15.66 -7.87 -16.58
CA LEU A 179 -15.69 -6.76 -15.62
C LEU A 179 -16.44 -7.15 -14.35
N LEU A 180 -17.60 -7.80 -14.48
CA LEU A 180 -18.39 -8.26 -13.33
C LEU A 180 -17.59 -9.22 -12.45
N LEU A 181 -16.98 -10.26 -13.04
CA LEU A 181 -16.19 -11.24 -12.31
C LEU A 181 -14.99 -10.61 -11.59
N ARG A 182 -14.35 -9.62 -12.21
CA ARG A 182 -13.24 -8.87 -11.61
C ARG A 182 -13.71 -8.01 -10.44
N VAL A 183 -14.83 -7.30 -10.58
CA VAL A 183 -15.42 -6.48 -9.50
C VAL A 183 -15.86 -7.37 -8.33
N VAL A 184 -16.47 -8.52 -8.61
CA VAL A 184 -16.83 -9.50 -7.58
C VAL A 184 -15.59 -10.01 -6.84
N LEU A 185 -14.52 -10.35 -7.57
CA LEU A 185 -13.27 -10.79 -6.95
C LEU A 185 -12.63 -9.69 -6.09
N ALA A 186 -12.66 -8.43 -6.53
CA ALA A 186 -12.20 -7.28 -5.74
C ALA A 186 -13.02 -7.11 -4.46
N ALA A 187 -14.35 -7.26 -4.55
CA ALA A 187 -15.24 -7.18 -3.39
C ALA A 187 -14.93 -8.30 -2.38
N ILE A 188 -14.78 -9.54 -2.85
CA ILE A 188 -14.42 -10.69 -2.00
C ILE A 188 -13.06 -10.47 -1.34
N ALA A 189 -12.05 -10.04 -2.10
CA ALA A 189 -10.72 -9.76 -1.55
C ALA A 189 -10.73 -8.62 -0.51
N SER A 190 -11.60 -7.62 -0.71
CA SER A 190 -11.82 -6.56 0.28
C SER A 190 -12.47 -7.10 1.56
N VAL A 191 -13.43 -8.02 1.44
CA VAL A 191 -14.03 -8.70 2.62
C VAL A 191 -12.99 -9.51 3.38
N VAL A 192 -12.10 -10.25 2.71
CA VAL A 192 -11.00 -10.99 3.37
C VAL A 192 -10.15 -10.04 4.24
N LEU A 193 -9.85 -8.85 3.73
CA LEU A 193 -8.98 -7.89 4.41
C LEU A 193 -9.69 -7.13 5.55
N PHE A 194 -10.86 -6.56 5.27
CA PHE A 194 -11.52 -5.61 6.16
C PHE A 194 -12.53 -6.23 7.13
N HIS A 195 -12.94 -7.49 6.94
CA HIS A 195 -13.94 -8.09 7.81
C HIS A 195 -13.37 -8.42 9.20
N PRO A 196 -13.97 -7.93 10.30
CA PRO A 196 -13.42 -8.10 11.64
C PRO A 196 -13.40 -9.57 12.10
N ASP A 197 -14.44 -10.34 11.76
CA ASP A 197 -14.52 -11.77 12.08
C ASP A 197 -13.52 -12.59 11.26
N GLN A 198 -12.57 -13.23 11.95
CA GLN A 198 -11.54 -14.10 11.35
C GLN A 198 -12.14 -15.32 10.64
N ARG A 199 -13.27 -15.86 11.10
CA ARG A 199 -13.93 -17.01 10.47
C ARG A 199 -14.50 -16.63 9.12
N VAL A 200 -15.17 -15.47 9.04
CA VAL A 200 -15.72 -14.96 7.79
C VAL A 200 -14.60 -14.59 6.83
N ALA A 201 -13.52 -13.97 7.32
CA ALA A 201 -12.35 -13.67 6.49
C ALA A 201 -11.69 -14.94 5.93
N ALA A 202 -11.54 -15.99 6.75
CA ALA A 202 -10.99 -17.28 6.32
C ALA A 202 -11.91 -17.99 5.32
N LEU A 203 -13.23 -17.96 5.52
CA LEU A 203 -14.19 -18.51 4.56
C LEU A 203 -14.16 -17.77 3.23
N ALA A 204 -13.96 -16.44 3.26
CA ALA A 204 -13.82 -15.62 2.06
C ALA A 204 -12.52 -15.90 1.26
N CYS A 205 -11.52 -16.56 1.85
CA CYS A 205 -10.35 -17.05 1.10
C CYS A 205 -10.73 -18.17 0.09
N VAL A 206 -11.73 -18.99 0.39
CA VAL A 206 -12.16 -20.11 -0.46
C VAL A 206 -12.60 -19.65 -1.86
N PRO A 207 -13.53 -18.69 -2.01
CA PRO A 207 -13.91 -18.20 -3.33
C PRO A 207 -12.76 -17.51 -4.06
N VAL A 208 -11.83 -16.83 -3.38
CA VAL A 208 -10.61 -16.29 -4.03
C VAL A 208 -9.80 -17.43 -4.65
N GLY A 209 -9.57 -18.52 -3.90
CA GLY A 209 -8.88 -19.71 -4.40
C GLY A 209 -9.59 -20.36 -5.59
N LEU A 210 -10.92 -20.46 -5.55
CA LEU A 210 -11.72 -21.00 -6.66
C LEU A 210 -11.64 -20.13 -7.92
N PHE A 211 -11.66 -18.81 -7.79
CA PHE A 211 -11.50 -17.89 -8.92
C PHE A 211 -10.11 -18.03 -9.57
N VAL A 212 -9.06 -18.14 -8.75
CA VAL A 212 -7.70 -18.36 -9.23
C VAL A 212 -7.59 -19.73 -9.91
N ALA A 213 -8.13 -20.79 -9.31
CA ALA A 213 -8.13 -22.13 -9.90
C ALA A 213 -8.89 -22.18 -11.23
N TYR A 214 -10.08 -21.56 -11.30
CA TYR A 214 -10.88 -21.42 -12.52
C TYR A 214 -10.07 -20.74 -13.63
N TRP A 215 -9.37 -19.65 -13.31
CA TRP A 215 -8.52 -18.96 -14.27
C TRP A 215 -7.36 -19.82 -14.78
N ILE A 216 -6.70 -20.57 -13.88
CA ILE A 216 -5.60 -21.48 -14.23
C ILE A 216 -6.11 -22.58 -15.17
N LEU A 217 -7.24 -23.20 -14.85
CA LEU A 217 -7.86 -24.25 -15.66
C LEU A 217 -8.24 -23.73 -17.04
N ARG A 218 -8.89 -22.56 -17.12
CA ARG A 218 -9.27 -21.96 -18.41
C ARG A 218 -8.06 -21.67 -19.30
N ARG A 219 -6.95 -21.21 -18.73
CA ARG A 219 -5.70 -20.99 -19.48
C ARG A 219 -5.01 -22.27 -19.95
N ARG A 220 -5.26 -23.41 -19.32
CA ARG A 220 -4.74 -24.71 -19.79
C ARG A 220 -5.53 -25.26 -20.99
N HIS A 221 -6.76 -24.79 -21.19
CA HIS A 221 -7.67 -25.24 -22.25
C HIS A 221 -7.77 -24.27 -23.44
N ALA A 222 -7.05 -23.15 -23.41
CA ALA A 222 -6.96 -22.16 -24.48
C ALA A 222 -5.55 -22.14 -25.06
#